data_AF-A0A2T0RZJ9-F1
#
_entry.id   AF-A0A2T0RZJ9-F1
#
_cell.length_a   1.000
_cell.length_b   1.000
_cell.length_c   1.000
_cell.angle_alpha   90.00
_cell.angle_beta   90.00
_cell.angle_gamma   90.00
#
_symmetry.space_group_name_H-M   'P 1'
#
loop_
_entity.id
_entity.type
_entity.pdbx_description
1 polymer ?
#
loop_
_entity_poly.entity_id
_entity_poly.type
_entity_poly.pdbx_seq_one_letter_code
_entity_poly.pdbx_strand_id
1 'polypeptide(L)'
;MPSLKCLVSVAALFGATVTFAQPYASKGEVAGWRIFVNEANSSCFMEIVTDEGLVMQMGTGGKVDMGYLGLYTEGETGIRDGETGEIRIGLGGLVYNGVAQGVQRDGYSGGYFIGNNPLMGFDLSTQSEMVVNPGSGREFTVDLSGAGEAMEATRACQMELAE
;
A
#
# COMPACT_ATOMS: atom_id res chain seq x y z
N MET A 1 1.03 -15.27 -68.60
CA MET A 1 2.22 -15.53 -67.75
C MET A 1 2.31 -14.39 -66.73
N PRO A 2 2.13 -14.65 -65.43
CA PRO A 2 1.88 -13.62 -64.42
C PRO A 2 3.19 -13.06 -63.85
N SER A 3 3.27 -11.74 -63.68
CA SER A 3 4.34 -11.05 -62.96
C SER A 3 3.79 -10.52 -61.62
N LEU A 4 4.27 -11.14 -60.54
CA LEU A 4 4.59 -10.55 -59.25
C LEU A 4 3.49 -9.74 -58.52
N LYS A 5 2.70 -10.44 -57.70
CA LYS A 5 2.01 -9.83 -56.55
C LYS A 5 2.97 -9.81 -55.36
N CYS A 6 3.52 -8.65 -55.04
CA CYS A 6 4.28 -8.42 -53.81
C CYS A 6 3.28 -8.28 -52.64
N LEU A 7 3.08 -9.36 -51.89
CA LEU A 7 2.44 -9.33 -50.58
C LEU A 7 3.48 -8.84 -49.57
N VAL A 8 3.37 -7.57 -49.14
CA VAL A 8 4.14 -7.06 -48.00
C VAL A 8 3.31 -7.28 -46.75
N SER A 9 3.71 -8.27 -45.97
CA SER A 9 3.13 -8.61 -44.67
C SER A 9 3.41 -7.48 -43.66
N VAL A 10 2.36 -6.96 -43.02
CA VAL A 10 2.47 -6.09 -41.85
C VAL A 10 2.88 -6.96 -40.65
N ALA A 11 4.15 -6.92 -40.28
CA ALA A 11 4.63 -7.54 -39.05
C ALA A 11 4.20 -6.66 -37.86
N ALA A 12 3.15 -7.07 -37.16
CA ALA A 12 2.76 -6.47 -35.88
C ALA A 12 3.81 -6.81 -34.83
N LEU A 13 4.66 -5.82 -34.49
CA LEU A 13 5.58 -5.89 -33.36
C LEU A 13 4.76 -5.83 -32.07
N PHE A 14 4.48 -6.99 -31.47
CA PHE A 14 4.05 -7.06 -30.07
C PHE A 14 5.22 -6.62 -29.20
N GLY A 15 5.22 -5.36 -28.78
CA GLY A 15 6.11 -4.88 -27.72
C GLY A 15 5.75 -5.62 -26.44
N ALA A 16 6.62 -6.52 -25.99
CA ALA A 16 6.50 -7.16 -24.69
C ALA A 16 6.63 -6.07 -23.62
N THR A 17 5.53 -5.71 -22.97
CA THR A 17 5.57 -4.88 -21.78
C THR A 17 6.26 -5.69 -20.69
N VAL A 18 7.48 -5.29 -20.32
CA VAL A 18 8.18 -5.86 -19.17
C VAL A 18 7.40 -5.43 -17.93
N THR A 19 6.62 -6.34 -17.35
CA THR A 19 6.07 -6.13 -16.02
C THR A 19 7.23 -6.31 -15.03
N PHE A 20 7.65 -5.21 -14.41
CA PHE A 20 8.56 -5.29 -13.28
C PHE A 20 7.72 -5.67 -12.07
N ALA A 21 7.80 -6.93 -11.65
CA ALA A 21 7.24 -7.33 -10.37
C ALA A 21 7.85 -6.46 -9.27
N GLN A 22 7.04 -6.01 -8.31
CA GLN A 22 7.53 -5.27 -7.16
C GLN A 22 8.60 -6.09 -6.43
N PRO A 23 9.65 -5.47 -5.90
CA PRO A 23 10.73 -6.14 -5.17
C PRO A 23 10.28 -6.49 -3.74
N TYR A 24 9.07 -7.06 -3.59
CA TYR A 24 8.46 -7.38 -2.31
C TYR A 24 8.56 -8.88 -2.06
N ALA A 25 9.48 -9.27 -1.19
CA ALA A 25 9.64 -10.65 -0.75
C ALA A 25 8.74 -10.92 0.47
N SER A 26 7.92 -11.97 0.42
CA SER A 26 7.11 -12.37 1.57
C SER A 26 8.01 -12.92 2.68
N LYS A 27 7.84 -12.41 3.91
CA LYS A 27 8.54 -12.85 5.12
C LYS A 27 7.71 -13.85 5.94
N GLY A 28 6.40 -13.73 5.90
CA GLY A 28 5.47 -14.59 6.65
C GLY A 28 4.13 -13.91 6.90
N GLU A 29 3.34 -14.50 7.79
CA GLU A 29 2.05 -13.99 8.24
C GLU A 29 1.95 -14.10 9.76
N VAL A 30 1.43 -13.06 10.42
CA VAL A 30 1.22 -12.98 11.87
C VAL A 30 -0.17 -12.42 12.12
N ALA A 31 -0.99 -13.17 12.86
CA ALA A 31 -2.35 -12.77 13.24
C ALA A 31 -3.22 -12.27 12.05
N GLY A 32 -3.08 -12.89 10.87
CA GLY A 32 -3.81 -12.54 9.65
C GLY A 32 -3.18 -11.41 8.81
N TRP A 33 -2.09 -10.81 9.28
CA TRP A 33 -1.35 -9.79 8.54
C TRP A 33 -0.14 -10.39 7.86
N ARG A 34 0.01 -10.14 6.55
CA ARG A 34 1.18 -10.57 5.79
C ARG A 34 2.31 -9.57 5.99
N ILE A 35 3.53 -10.07 6.16
CA ILE A 35 4.74 -9.26 6.33
C ILE A 35 5.62 -9.43 5.10
N PHE A 36 6.15 -8.31 4.61
CA PHE A 36 6.96 -8.22 3.41
C PHE A 36 8.27 -7.48 3.68
N VAL A 37 9.31 -7.87 2.97
CA VAL A 37 10.55 -7.11 2.80
C VAL A 37 10.49 -6.39 1.47
N ASN A 38 10.64 -5.07 1.48
CA ASN A 38 10.90 -4.28 0.29
C ASN A 38 12.42 -4.27 0.02
N GLU A 39 12.85 -5.09 -0.94
CA GLU A 39 14.26 -5.26 -1.27
C GLU A 39 14.87 -4.02 -1.93
N ALA A 40 14.06 -3.12 -2.50
CA ALA A 40 14.58 -1.90 -3.13
C ALA A 40 15.08 -0.86 -2.12
N ASN A 41 14.61 -0.90 -0.87
CA ASN A 41 14.97 0.09 0.15
C ASN A 41 15.32 -0.53 1.51
N SER A 42 15.45 -1.85 1.59
CA SER A 42 15.75 -2.59 2.82
C SER A 42 14.82 -2.25 3.98
N SER A 43 13.52 -2.17 3.71
CA SER A 43 12.49 -1.95 4.73
C SER A 43 11.52 -3.12 4.83
N CYS A 44 10.90 -3.29 6.00
CA CYS A 44 9.79 -4.22 6.18
C CYS A 44 8.45 -3.46 6.28
N PHE A 45 7.39 -4.08 5.79
CA PHE A 45 6.02 -3.59 5.95
C PHE A 45 5.05 -4.75 6.14
N MET A 46 3.90 -4.47 6.74
CA MET A 46 2.78 -5.38 6.89
C MET A 46 1.61 -4.97 6.02
N GLU A 47 0.80 -5.94 5.61
CA GLU A 47 -0.33 -5.77 4.73
C GLU A 47 -1.51 -6.66 5.15
N ILE A 48 -2.71 -6.11 5.06
CA ILE A 48 -3.98 -6.86 5.11
C ILE A 48 -4.83 -6.49 3.90
N VAL A 49 -5.66 -7.41 3.44
CA VAL A 49 -6.73 -7.14 2.48
C VAL A 49 -8.05 -7.31 3.20
N THR A 50 -8.91 -6.29 3.17
CA THR A 50 -10.25 -6.39 3.76
C THR A 50 -11.17 -7.21 2.86
N ASP A 51 -12.31 -7.63 3.39
CA ASP A 51 -13.33 -8.38 2.64
C ASP A 51 -13.87 -7.58 1.43
N GLU A 52 -13.80 -6.25 1.49
CA GLU A 52 -14.18 -5.33 0.40
C GLU A 52 -13.06 -5.11 -0.62
N GLY A 53 -11.91 -5.79 -0.48
CA GLY A 53 -10.78 -5.70 -1.40
C GLY A 53 -9.90 -4.45 -1.20
N LEU A 54 -10.03 -3.76 -0.06
CA LEU A 54 -9.12 -2.68 0.31
C LEU A 54 -7.81 -3.29 0.82
N VAL A 55 -6.69 -2.90 0.23
CA VAL A 55 -5.35 -3.26 0.68
C VAL A 55 -4.82 -2.17 1.59
N MET A 56 -4.59 -2.51 2.86
CA MET A 56 -3.97 -1.62 3.84
C MET A 56 -2.52 -2.05 4.08
N GLN A 57 -1.59 -1.12 3.94
CA GLN A 57 -0.16 -1.30 4.19
C GLN A 57 0.33 -0.39 5.31
N MET A 58 1.14 -0.92 6.22
CA MET A 58 1.81 -0.15 7.26
C MET A 58 3.27 -0.56 7.35
N GLY A 59 4.15 0.40 7.61
CA GLY A 59 5.55 0.09 7.82
C GLY A 59 6.35 1.28 8.31
N THR A 60 7.59 1.00 8.66
CA THR A 60 8.62 1.98 8.99
C THR A 60 9.83 1.67 8.12
N GLY A 61 10.62 2.68 7.74
CA GLY A 61 11.83 2.43 6.95
C GLY A 61 12.16 3.49 5.92
N GLY A 62 13.38 3.43 5.40
CA GLY A 62 13.96 4.49 4.57
C GLY A 62 14.17 5.78 5.38
N LYS A 63 13.65 6.91 4.88
CA LYS A 63 13.73 8.25 5.54
C LYS A 63 12.51 8.56 6.42
N VAL A 64 11.67 7.57 6.72
CA VAL A 64 10.38 7.75 7.40
C VAL A 64 10.46 7.19 8.82
N ASP A 65 10.74 8.09 9.77
CA ASP A 65 10.93 7.72 11.18
C ASP A 65 9.61 7.41 11.92
N MET A 66 8.51 8.05 11.50
CA MET A 66 7.21 8.00 12.19
C MET A 66 6.25 6.94 11.60
N GLY A 67 6.68 6.23 10.55
CA GLY A 67 5.88 5.27 9.81
C GLY A 67 4.93 5.87 8.77
N TYR A 68 4.38 5.01 7.93
CA TYR A 68 3.38 5.35 6.92
C TYR A 68 2.17 4.41 7.01
N LEU A 69 1.03 4.91 6.52
CA LEU A 69 -0.18 4.12 6.30
C LEU A 69 -0.63 4.33 4.84
N GLY A 70 -0.65 3.23 4.08
CA GLY A 70 -1.11 3.17 2.69
C GLY A 70 -2.43 2.42 2.57
N LEU A 71 -3.32 2.91 1.72
CA LEU A 71 -4.65 2.35 1.48
C LEU A 71 -4.90 2.35 -0.02
N TYR A 72 -5.14 1.17 -0.58
CA TYR A 72 -5.20 0.94 -2.02
C TYR A 72 -6.37 0.03 -2.39
N THR A 73 -6.94 0.24 -3.56
CA THR A 73 -7.94 -0.64 -4.15
C THR A 73 -7.51 -1.03 -5.56
N GLU A 74 -7.99 -2.17 -6.05
CA GLU A 74 -7.84 -2.50 -7.47
C GLU A 74 -8.60 -1.50 -8.35
N GLY A 75 -8.02 -1.17 -9.50
CA GLY A 75 -8.57 -0.21 -10.45
C GLY A 75 -8.24 1.24 -10.10
N GLU A 76 -8.93 2.18 -10.75
CA GLU A 76 -8.70 3.60 -10.60
C GLU A 76 -9.44 4.18 -9.39
N THR A 77 -8.77 5.08 -8.65
CA THR A 77 -9.41 5.92 -7.64
C THR A 77 -9.46 7.38 -8.09
N GLY A 78 -10.16 8.21 -7.32
CA GLY A 78 -10.26 9.65 -7.62
C GLY A 78 -8.98 10.45 -7.37
N ILE A 79 -7.97 9.88 -6.71
CA ILE A 79 -6.68 10.55 -6.44
C ILE A 79 -5.64 10.08 -7.46
N ARG A 80 -5.03 11.02 -8.18
CA ARG A 80 -3.99 10.70 -9.19
C ARG A 80 -2.63 10.48 -8.55
N ASP A 81 -1.72 9.93 -9.34
CA ASP A 81 -0.33 9.71 -8.89
C ASP A 81 0.33 11.06 -8.57
N GLY A 82 0.89 11.19 -7.36
CA GLY A 82 1.49 12.41 -6.85
C GLY A 82 0.50 13.50 -6.38
N GLU A 83 -0.80 13.36 -6.66
CA GLU A 83 -1.83 14.28 -6.17
C GLU A 83 -1.96 14.17 -4.64
N THR A 84 -2.20 15.30 -3.97
CA THR A 84 -2.37 15.32 -2.52
C THR A 84 -3.81 15.60 -2.14
N GLY A 85 -4.32 14.90 -1.12
CA GLY A 85 -5.66 15.13 -0.56
C GLY A 85 -5.66 15.06 0.96
N GLU A 86 -6.60 15.77 1.59
CA GLU A 86 -6.82 15.64 3.03
C GLU A 86 -7.47 14.29 3.35
N ILE A 87 -7.01 13.66 4.44
CA ILE A 87 -7.56 12.42 4.96
C ILE A 87 -7.81 12.56 6.45
N ARG A 88 -8.88 11.93 6.93
CA ARG A 88 -9.17 11.77 8.37
C ARG A 88 -9.20 10.30 8.72
N ILE A 89 -8.53 9.95 9.81
CA ILE A 89 -8.46 8.60 10.38
C ILE A 89 -9.08 8.65 11.77
N GLY A 90 -10.17 7.92 11.97
CA GLY A 90 -10.81 7.69 13.25
C GLY A 90 -10.25 6.43 13.92
N LEU A 91 -9.73 6.56 15.13
CA LEU A 91 -9.21 5.46 15.95
C LEU A 91 -9.57 5.71 17.41
N GLY A 92 -10.26 4.76 18.06
CA GLY A 92 -10.56 4.87 19.50
C GLY A 92 -11.32 6.15 19.91
N GLY A 93 -12.10 6.74 19.00
CA GLY A 93 -12.80 8.01 19.22
C GLY A 93 -11.94 9.28 19.00
N LEU A 94 -10.65 9.13 18.69
CA LEU A 94 -9.77 10.20 18.25
C LEU A 94 -9.80 10.34 16.72
N VAL A 95 -9.55 11.55 16.23
CA VAL A 95 -9.46 11.85 14.80
C VAL A 95 -8.07 12.38 14.48
N TYR A 96 -7.36 11.67 13.63
CA TYR A 96 -6.07 12.05 13.07
C TYR A 96 -6.27 12.64 11.68
N ASN A 97 -5.78 13.86 11.47
CA ASN A 97 -5.82 14.51 10.16
C ASN A 97 -4.45 14.38 9.49
N GLY A 98 -4.45 14.09 8.19
CA GLY A 98 -3.24 13.94 7.40
C GLY A 98 -3.40 14.45 5.97
N VAL A 99 -2.29 14.44 5.26
CA VAL A 99 -2.26 14.66 3.80
C VAL A 99 -1.81 13.36 3.18
N ALA A 100 -2.71 12.72 2.42
CA ALA A 100 -2.39 11.55 1.63
C ALA A 100 -1.83 11.98 0.27
N GLN A 101 -0.80 11.28 -0.20
CA GLN A 101 -0.30 11.36 -1.56
C GLN A 101 -0.81 10.15 -2.36
N GLY A 102 -1.40 10.43 -3.52
CA GLY A 102 -1.92 9.42 -4.42
C GLY A 102 -0.81 8.62 -5.09
N VAL A 103 -1.05 7.34 -5.27
CA VAL A 103 -0.15 6.40 -5.94
C VAL A 103 -0.96 5.50 -6.86
N GLN A 104 -0.45 5.28 -8.07
CA GLN A 104 -0.97 4.28 -9.02
C GLN A 104 0.14 3.32 -9.42
N ARG A 105 -0.03 2.03 -9.12
CA ARG A 105 0.97 0.99 -9.43
C ARG A 105 0.31 -0.39 -9.53
N ASP A 106 0.76 -1.19 -10.50
CA ASP A 106 0.39 -2.61 -10.63
C ASP A 106 -1.11 -2.92 -10.60
N GLY A 107 -1.92 -2.04 -11.20
CA GLY A 107 -3.39 -2.18 -11.21
C GLY A 107 -4.07 -1.75 -9.92
N TYR A 108 -3.33 -1.28 -8.92
CA TYR A 108 -3.84 -0.65 -7.72
C TYR A 108 -3.74 0.86 -7.78
N SER A 109 -4.74 1.54 -7.23
CA SER A 109 -4.74 2.99 -7.02
C SER A 109 -5.18 3.28 -5.60
N GLY A 110 -4.64 4.34 -5.02
CA GLY A 110 -5.00 4.78 -3.68
C GLY A 110 -4.07 5.87 -3.19
N GLY A 111 -3.88 5.96 -1.89
CA GLY A 111 -3.00 6.94 -1.30
C GLY A 111 -2.30 6.44 -0.06
N TYR A 112 -1.17 7.05 0.27
CA TYR A 112 -0.49 6.84 1.54
C TYR A 112 -0.26 8.18 2.22
N PHE A 113 -0.17 8.17 3.54
CA PHE A 113 0.29 9.32 4.29
C PHE A 113 1.37 8.91 5.28
N ILE A 114 2.19 9.89 5.65
CA ILE A 114 3.23 9.76 6.65
C ILE A 114 2.66 10.19 7.99
N GLY A 115 2.82 9.34 9.01
CA GLY A 115 2.39 9.65 10.37
C GLY A 115 3.10 10.89 10.89
N ASN A 116 2.35 11.77 11.56
CA ASN A 116 2.87 12.98 12.19
C ASN A 116 2.59 13.03 13.71
N ASN A 117 1.98 11.97 14.26
CA ASN A 117 1.66 11.84 15.68
C ASN A 117 2.03 10.43 16.18
N PRO A 118 2.92 10.29 17.17
CA PRO A 118 3.33 8.98 17.69
C PRO A 118 2.19 8.21 18.36
N LEU A 119 1.13 8.88 18.84
CA LEU A 119 -0.05 8.22 19.42
C LEU A 119 -0.79 7.39 18.37
N MET A 120 -0.72 7.76 17.09
CA MET A 120 -1.40 7.03 16.04
C MET A 120 -0.87 5.60 15.92
N GLY A 121 0.45 5.40 16.03
CA GLY A 121 1.03 4.06 16.00
C GLY A 121 0.57 3.18 17.18
N PHE A 122 0.42 3.78 18.36
CA PHE A 122 -0.13 3.10 19.53
C PHE A 122 -1.62 2.75 19.35
N ASP A 123 -2.41 3.66 18.80
CA ASP A 123 -3.83 3.40 18.56
C ASP A 123 -4.02 2.33 17.47
N LEU A 124 -3.24 2.37 16.39
CA LEU A 124 -3.24 1.32 15.37
C LEU A 124 -2.92 -0.06 15.95
N SER A 125 -2.09 -0.13 16.99
CA SER A 125 -1.69 -1.39 17.63
C SER A 125 -2.68 -1.89 18.69
N THR A 126 -3.61 -1.05 19.15
CA THR A 126 -4.45 -1.35 20.34
C THR A 126 -5.95 -1.25 20.09
N GLN A 127 -6.39 -0.49 19.10
CA GLN A 127 -7.80 -0.39 18.72
C GLN A 127 -8.20 -1.56 17.84
N SER A 128 -9.48 -1.94 17.89
CA SER A 128 -10.02 -3.04 17.08
C SER A 128 -10.42 -2.61 15.67
N GLU A 129 -10.67 -1.33 15.45
CA GLU A 129 -11.16 -0.81 14.17
C GLU A 129 -10.56 0.55 13.87
N MET A 130 -10.35 0.81 12.58
CA MET A 130 -9.98 2.10 12.03
C MET A 130 -11.04 2.56 11.04
N VAL A 131 -11.49 3.80 11.18
CA VAL A 131 -12.39 4.44 10.21
C VAL A 131 -11.60 5.43 9.37
N VAL A 132 -11.73 5.39 8.06
CA VAL A 132 -11.00 6.27 7.16
C VAL A 132 -11.95 7.07 6.29
N ASN A 133 -11.73 8.38 6.27
CA ASN A 133 -12.52 9.33 5.51
C ASN A 133 -11.60 10.18 4.60
N PRO A 134 -11.53 9.86 3.29
CA PRO A 134 -10.74 10.62 2.31
C PRO A 134 -11.45 11.90 1.79
N GLY A 135 -12.43 12.45 2.50
CA GLY A 135 -13.11 13.71 2.17
C GLY A 135 -14.13 13.66 1.02
N SER A 136 -14.13 12.59 0.20
CA SER A 136 -15.03 12.40 -0.94
C SER A 136 -16.46 11.93 -0.58
N GLY A 137 -16.86 12.01 0.70
CA GLY A 137 -18.14 11.47 1.19
C GLY A 137 -18.18 9.94 1.27
N ARG A 138 -17.04 9.29 1.03
CA ARG A 138 -16.83 7.86 1.26
C ARG A 138 -16.18 7.67 2.61
N GLU A 139 -16.54 6.58 3.28
CA GLU A 139 -15.95 6.16 4.54
C GLU A 139 -15.76 4.65 4.47
N PHE A 140 -14.65 4.16 5.01
CA PHE A 140 -14.37 2.73 5.08
C PHE A 140 -13.83 2.37 6.45
N THR A 141 -14.24 1.20 6.93
CA THR A 141 -13.81 0.65 8.22
C THR A 141 -12.86 -0.50 7.94
N VAL A 142 -11.77 -0.56 8.69
CA VAL A 142 -10.79 -1.64 8.64
C VAL A 142 -10.72 -2.29 10.01
N ASP A 143 -10.86 -3.62 10.06
CA ASP A 143 -10.60 -4.43 11.25
C ASP A 143 -9.09 -4.45 11.52
N LEU A 144 -8.71 -4.05 12.74
CA LEU A 144 -7.33 -4.01 13.21
C LEU A 144 -6.98 -5.19 14.11
N SER A 145 -7.82 -6.22 14.17
CA SER A 145 -7.52 -7.46 14.86
C SER A 145 -6.15 -8.00 14.43
N GLY A 146 -5.31 -8.31 15.43
CA GLY A 146 -3.94 -8.80 15.20
C GLY A 146 -2.92 -7.74 14.79
N ALA A 147 -3.31 -6.48 14.55
CA ALA A 147 -2.40 -5.45 14.07
C ALA A 147 -1.22 -5.20 15.03
N GLY A 148 -1.45 -5.21 16.34
CA GLY A 148 -0.38 -5.04 17.33
C GLY A 148 0.71 -6.11 17.25
N GLU A 149 0.32 -7.39 17.22
CA GLU A 149 1.27 -8.52 17.11
C GLU A 149 2.05 -8.46 15.78
N ALA A 150 1.36 -8.10 14.69
CA ALA A 150 1.98 -7.96 13.39
C ALA A 150 2.91 -6.74 13.29
N MET A 151 2.60 -5.64 13.97
CA MET A 151 3.48 -4.47 14.09
C MET A 151 4.77 -4.83 14.85
N GLU A 152 4.68 -5.62 15.92
CA GLU A 152 5.86 -6.13 16.64
C GLU A 152 6.73 -7.02 15.73
N ALA A 153 6.12 -7.96 15.00
CA ALA A 153 6.83 -8.81 14.06
C ALA A 153 7.46 -8.02 12.89
N THR A 154 6.78 -6.98 12.40
CA THR A 154 7.31 -6.09 11.35
C THR A 154 8.51 -5.28 11.87
N ARG A 155 8.47 -4.83 13.14
CA ARG A 155 9.61 -4.18 13.78
C ARG A 155 10.79 -5.12 13.95
N ALA A 156 10.55 -6.38 14.33
CA ALA A 156 11.61 -7.39 14.41
C ALA A 156 12.27 -7.61 13.03
N CYS A 157 11.46 -7.74 11.97
CA CYS A 157 11.94 -7.78 10.59
C CYS A 157 12.82 -6.57 10.24
N GLN A 158 12.40 -5.36 10.62
CA GLN A 158 13.18 -4.15 10.36
C GLN A 158 14.52 -4.13 11.10
N MET A 159 14.60 -4.71 12.30
CA MET A 159 15.84 -4.84 13.06
C MET A 159 16.81 -5.83 12.42
N GLU A 160 16.32 -6.96 11.90
CA GLU A 160 17.14 -7.94 11.17
C GLU A 160 17.80 -7.34 9.90
N LEU A 161 17.15 -6.35 9.27
CA LEU A 161 17.70 -5.66 8.08
C LEU A 161 18.69 -4.53 8.42
N ALA A 162 18.75 -4.10 9.69
CA ALA A 162 19.64 -3.02 10.14
C ALA A 162 21.02 -3.53 10.59
N GLU A 163 21.20 -4.86 10.66
CA GLU A 163 22.45 -5.57 10.96
C GLU A 163 23.31 -5.77 9.70
#